data_AF-A0AAD6JGM2-F1
#
_entry.id   AF-A0AAD6JGM2-F1
#
_cell.length_a   1.000
_cell.length_b   1.000
_cell.length_c   1.000
_cell.angle_alpha   90.00
_cell.angle_beta   90.00
_cell.angle_gamma   90.00
#
_symmetry.space_group_name_H-M   'P 1'
#
loop_
_entity.id
_entity.type
_entity.pdbx_description
1 polymer ?
#
loop_
_entity_poly.entity_id
_entity_poly.type
_entity_poly.pdbx_seq_one_letter_code
_entity_poly.pdbx_strand_id
1 'polypeptide(L)'
;MVVPSPTPARTRKTKALGIPTIDLSLDRSNVSELIVRACEEYGFFKVMNHGVGEGVIARLEEEAVHFFSKPAPEKHRAGPASPFGYGCKSIGCNGDMGELEYLLLHTNPLSVFERSKTISNDPSDFR
;
A
#
# COMPACT_ATOMS: atom_id res chain seq x y z
N MET A 1 -12.09 25.21 -27.38
CA MET A 1 -13.35 24.85 -26.70
C MET A 1 -13.44 23.34 -26.69
N VAL A 2 -13.25 22.69 -25.52
CA VAL A 2 -13.37 21.23 -25.39
C VAL A 2 -14.77 20.94 -24.88
N VAL A 3 -15.56 20.25 -25.68
CA VAL A 3 -16.95 19.88 -25.35
C VAL A 3 -16.90 18.65 -24.43
N PRO A 4 -17.60 18.63 -23.28
CA PRO A 4 -17.63 17.45 -22.43
C PRO A 4 -18.39 16.31 -23.12
N SER A 5 -17.84 15.10 -23.10
CA SER A 5 -18.52 13.90 -23.55
C SER A 5 -19.64 13.53 -22.55
N PRO A 6 -20.85 13.14 -23.01
CA PRO A 6 -21.91 12.72 -22.10
C PRO A 6 -21.56 11.35 -21.52
N THR A 7 -21.16 11.33 -20.24
CA THR A 7 -21.02 10.08 -19.49
C THR A 7 -22.42 9.56 -19.17
N PRO A 8 -22.77 8.29 -19.46
CA PRO A 8 -24.07 7.76 -19.09
C PRO A 8 -24.22 7.79 -17.57
N ALA A 9 -25.29 8.43 -17.10
CA ALA A 9 -25.65 8.51 -15.69
C ALA A 9 -25.84 7.08 -15.15
N ARG A 10 -24.90 6.65 -14.30
CA ARG A 10 -24.94 5.34 -13.63
C ARG A 10 -26.05 5.33 -12.58
N THR A 11 -27.29 5.06 -12.99
CA THR A 11 -28.42 4.79 -12.09
C THR A 11 -28.33 3.38 -11.52
N ARG A 12 -27.32 3.11 -10.68
CA ARG A 12 -27.36 1.95 -9.77
C ARG A 12 -27.72 2.46 -8.38
N LYS A 13 -28.95 2.14 -7.95
CA LYS A 13 -29.39 2.26 -6.56
C LYS A 13 -28.27 1.74 -5.66
N THR A 14 -27.76 2.58 -4.78
CA THR A 14 -26.72 2.26 -3.82
C THR A 14 -27.28 1.28 -2.79
N LYS A 15 -27.28 -0.02 -3.14
CA LYS A 15 -27.06 -1.03 -2.10
C LYS A 15 -25.76 -0.61 -1.43
N ALA A 16 -25.69 -0.61 -0.10
CA ALA A 16 -24.44 -0.48 0.63
C ALA A 16 -23.59 -1.71 0.26
N LEU A 17 -22.89 -1.62 -0.87
CA LEU A 17 -22.05 -2.69 -1.39
C LEU A 17 -20.78 -2.64 -0.55
N GLY A 18 -20.64 -3.61 0.36
CA GLY A 18 -19.35 -3.82 1.04
C GLY A 18 -18.25 -4.02 0.00
N ILE A 19 -17.01 -3.71 0.40
CA ILE A 19 -15.84 -3.91 -0.47
C ILE A 19 -15.79 -5.39 -0.90
N PRO A 20 -15.74 -5.71 -2.21
CA PRO A 20 -15.64 -7.09 -2.66
C PRO A 20 -14.46 -7.78 -1.98
N THR A 21 -14.71 -8.94 -1.37
CA THR A 21 -13.67 -9.74 -0.73
C THR A 21 -13.57 -11.08 -1.45
N ILE A 22 -12.38 -11.40 -1.97
CA ILE A 22 -12.13 -12.58 -2.81
C ILE A 22 -11.29 -13.58 -2.03
N ASP A 23 -11.78 -14.82 -1.93
CA ASP A 23 -11.05 -15.93 -1.34
C ASP A 23 -10.13 -16.58 -2.38
N LEU A 24 -8.82 -16.47 -2.18
CA LEU A 24 -7.81 -17.00 -3.10
C LEU A 24 -7.58 -18.52 -2.97
N SER A 25 -8.25 -19.18 -2.02
CA SER A 25 -8.22 -20.65 -1.89
C SER A 25 -9.20 -21.38 -2.81
N LEU A 26 -10.09 -20.65 -3.49
CA LEU A 26 -11.05 -21.19 -4.45
C LEU A 26 -10.35 -21.62 -5.76
N ASP A 27 -11.11 -22.31 -6.62
CA ASP A 27 -10.63 -22.68 -7.96
C ASP A 27 -10.17 -21.44 -8.75
N ARG A 28 -9.05 -21.59 -9.46
CA ARG A 28 -8.39 -20.48 -10.18
C ARG A 28 -9.30 -19.82 -11.20
N SER A 29 -10.19 -20.56 -11.88
CA SER A 29 -11.11 -19.99 -12.86
C SER A 29 -12.11 -19.05 -12.18
N ASN A 30 -12.72 -19.51 -11.07
CA ASN A 30 -13.63 -18.71 -10.26
C ASN A 30 -12.94 -17.46 -9.70
N VAL A 31 -11.73 -17.60 -9.13
CA VAL A 31 -10.97 -16.46 -8.60
C VAL A 31 -10.71 -15.42 -9.69
N SER A 32 -10.31 -15.85 -10.88
CA SER A 32 -10.02 -14.93 -11.99
C SER A 32 -11.26 -14.15 -12.45
N GLU A 33 -12.43 -14.80 -12.55
CA GLU A 33 -13.69 -14.15 -12.90
C GLU A 33 -14.11 -13.13 -11.83
N LEU A 34 -13.99 -13.50 -10.55
CA LEU A 34 -14.29 -12.60 -9.43
C LEU A 34 -13.40 -11.35 -9.44
N ILE A 35 -12.10 -11.51 -9.73
CA ILE A 35 -11.16 -10.39 -9.83
C ILE A 35 -11.53 -9.47 -10.98
N VAL A 36 -11.78 -10.01 -12.18
CA VAL A 36 -12.18 -9.22 -13.35
C VAL A 36 -13.43 -8.41 -13.04
N ARG A 37 -14.47 -9.06 -12.50
CA ARG A 37 -15.72 -8.38 -12.14
C ARG A 37 -15.50 -7.29 -11.07
N ALA A 38 -14.67 -7.55 -10.07
CA ALA A 38 -14.37 -6.55 -9.03
C ALA A 38 -13.61 -5.33 -9.61
N CYS A 39 -12.67 -5.56 -10.52
CA CYS A 39 -11.98 -4.50 -11.24
C CYS A 39 -12.94 -3.66 -12.10
N GLU A 40 -13.84 -4.30 -12.86
CA GLU A 40 -14.81 -3.63 -13.73
C GLU A 40 -15.85 -2.82 -12.95
N GLU A 41 -16.35 -3.37 -11.84
CA GLU A 41 -17.45 -2.74 -11.09
C GLU A 41 -16.99 -1.75 -10.01
N TYR A 42 -15.84 -2.02 -9.37
CA TYR A 42 -15.36 -1.28 -8.18
C TYR A 42 -13.98 -0.64 -8.38
N GLY A 43 -13.09 -1.26 -9.17
CA GLY A 43 -11.69 -0.83 -9.33
C GLY A 43 -10.76 -1.22 -8.17
N PHE A 44 -11.28 -1.86 -7.12
CA PHE A 44 -10.51 -2.39 -6.00
C PHE A 44 -11.27 -3.52 -5.29
N PHE A 45 -10.55 -4.36 -4.55
CA PHE A 45 -11.08 -5.48 -3.77
C PHE A 45 -10.14 -5.84 -2.62
N LYS A 46 -10.66 -6.57 -1.63
CA LYS A 46 -9.88 -7.26 -0.60
C LYS A 46 -9.63 -8.70 -1.01
N VAL A 47 -8.55 -9.29 -0.52
CA VAL A 47 -8.29 -10.73 -0.64
C VAL A 47 -8.21 -11.38 0.74
N MET A 48 -8.58 -12.65 0.82
CA MET A 48 -8.37 -13.51 1.96
C MET A 48 -7.75 -14.84 1.50
N ASN A 49 -7.17 -15.60 2.43
CA ASN A 49 -6.45 -16.85 2.13
C ASN A 49 -5.36 -16.67 1.05
N HIS A 50 -4.64 -15.54 1.08
CA HIS A 50 -3.62 -15.19 0.08
C HIS A 50 -2.29 -15.94 0.23
N GLY A 51 -2.14 -16.79 1.25
CA GLY A 51 -0.95 -17.64 1.44
C GLY A 51 0.29 -16.91 1.98
N VAL A 52 0.17 -15.63 2.36
CA VAL A 52 1.24 -14.92 3.07
C VAL A 52 1.12 -15.29 4.54
N GLY A 53 2.20 -15.82 5.13
CA GLY A 53 2.17 -16.27 6.52
C GLY A 53 1.96 -15.12 7.51
N GLU A 54 1.11 -15.32 8.51
CA GLU A 54 0.77 -14.33 9.55
C GLU A 54 2.02 -13.76 10.24
N GLY A 55 3.05 -14.59 10.48
CA GLY A 55 4.29 -14.12 11.09
C GLY A 55 5.07 -13.11 10.23
N VAL A 56 4.93 -13.15 8.89
CA VAL A 56 5.53 -12.14 8.00
C VAL A 56 4.77 -10.82 8.11
N ILE A 57 3.44 -10.88 8.18
CA ILE A 57 2.57 -9.69 8.34
C ILE A 57 2.85 -9.03 9.69
N ALA A 58 2.86 -9.80 10.76
CA ALA A 58 3.12 -9.30 12.12
C ALA A 58 4.49 -8.60 12.22
N ARG A 59 5.56 -9.18 11.66
CA ARG A 59 6.89 -8.55 11.66
C ARG A 59 6.91 -7.25 10.86
N LEU A 60 6.24 -7.20 9.70
CA LEU A 60 6.14 -5.98 8.91
C LEU A 60 5.42 -4.87 9.68
N GLU A 61 4.32 -5.20 10.36
CA GLU A 61 3.56 -4.25 11.17
C GLU A 61 4.37 -3.76 12.37
N GLU A 62 5.07 -4.66 13.07
CA GLU A 62 5.93 -4.34 14.21
C GLU A 62 7.07 -3.38 13.82
N GLU A 63 7.81 -3.69 12.74
CA GLU A 63 8.89 -2.81 12.27
C GLU A 63 8.38 -1.45 11.78
N ALA A 64 7.19 -1.40 11.17
CA ALA A 64 6.56 -0.15 10.78
C ALA A 64 6.21 0.71 12.01
N VAL A 65 5.53 0.14 13.00
CA VAL A 65 5.19 0.83 14.25
C VAL A 65 6.45 1.33 14.95
N HIS A 66 7.47 0.48 15.02
CA HIS A 66 8.73 0.81 15.65
C HIS A 66 9.45 1.96 14.93
N PHE A 67 9.56 1.94 13.59
CA PHE A 67 10.15 3.04 12.83
C PHE A 67 9.41 4.37 13.02
N PHE A 68 8.08 4.39 12.88
CA PHE A 68 7.30 5.64 12.95
C PHE A 68 7.19 6.22 14.35
N SER A 69 7.42 5.39 15.39
CA SER A 69 7.53 5.82 16.78
C SER A 69 8.84 6.54 17.10
N LYS A 70 9.86 6.46 16.23
CA LYS A 70 11.14 7.16 16.42
C LYS A 70 10.97 8.68 16.35
N PRO A 71 11.81 9.45 17.06
CA PRO A 71 11.86 10.90 16.92
C PRO A 71 12.11 11.33 15.48
N ALA A 72 11.55 12.48 15.09
CA ALA A 72 11.68 13.00 13.72
C ALA A 72 13.13 13.01 13.20
N PRO A 73 14.16 13.46 13.95
CA PRO A 73 15.55 13.47 13.45
C PRO A 73 16.08 12.09 13.06
N GLU A 74 15.62 11.03 13.74
CA GLU A 74 16.02 9.66 13.42
C GLU A 74 15.32 9.15 12.17
N LYS A 75 14.03 9.44 12.01
CA LYS A 75 13.26 9.11 10.78
C LYS A 75 13.86 9.79 9.55
N HIS A 76 14.37 11.01 9.67
CA HIS A 76 15.05 11.72 8.58
C HIS A 76 16.36 11.04 8.11
N ARG A 77 16.97 10.18 8.93
CA ARG A 77 18.15 9.38 8.50
C ARG A 77 17.82 8.35 7.42
N ALA A 78 16.54 8.05 7.19
CA ALA A 78 16.07 7.21 6.09
C ALA A 78 16.19 7.88 4.71
N GLY A 79 16.68 9.13 4.66
CA GLY A 79 16.81 9.94 3.45
C GLY A 79 15.46 10.53 3.00
N PRO A 80 15.49 11.56 2.13
CA PRO A 80 14.27 12.15 1.57
C PRO A 80 13.58 11.15 0.64
N ALA A 81 12.25 11.20 0.55
CA ALA A 81 11.45 10.41 -0.38
C ALA A 81 11.63 10.84 -1.86
N SER A 82 12.84 10.65 -2.40
CA SER A 82 13.21 10.99 -3.78
C SER A 82 14.20 9.97 -4.36
N PRO A 83 13.74 8.90 -5.04
CA PRO A 83 12.36 8.42 -5.11
C PRO A 83 11.94 7.59 -3.88
N PHE A 84 12.91 7.10 -3.09
CA PHE A 84 12.68 6.26 -1.93
C PHE A 84 13.22 6.95 -0.69
N GLY A 85 12.54 6.86 0.45
CA GLY A 85 12.90 7.63 1.65
C GLY A 85 11.73 7.86 2.57
N TYR A 86 12.03 8.53 3.67
CA TYR A 86 11.01 9.05 4.57
C TYR A 86 10.46 10.37 4.01
N GLY A 87 9.13 10.49 4.05
CA GLY A 87 8.39 11.70 3.73
C GLY A 87 7.41 12.03 4.85
N CYS A 88 7.20 13.33 5.06
CA CYS A 88 6.33 13.86 6.09
C CYS A 88 5.60 15.06 5.52
N LYS A 89 4.27 15.05 5.62
CA LYS A 89 3.33 16.08 5.18
C LYS A 89 3.26 16.37 3.69
N SER A 90 4.37 16.51 2.99
CA SER A 90 4.40 16.75 1.55
C SER A 90 3.99 15.49 0.81
N ILE A 91 2.95 15.58 -0.01
CA ILE A 91 2.39 14.50 -0.80
C ILE A 91 2.53 14.87 -2.29
N GLY A 92 3.14 13.99 -3.07
CA GLY A 92 3.26 14.19 -4.51
C GLY A 92 4.21 15.34 -4.91
N CYS A 93 4.19 15.67 -6.20
CA CYS A 93 5.08 16.68 -6.81
C CYS A 93 4.45 18.07 -6.94
N ASN A 94 3.14 18.21 -6.65
CA ASN A 94 2.37 19.43 -6.87
C ASN A 94 2.22 20.31 -5.62
N GLY A 95 2.96 20.00 -4.55
CA GLY A 95 2.87 20.72 -3.27
C GLY A 95 1.62 20.38 -2.46
N ASP A 96 0.97 19.24 -2.74
CA ASP A 96 -0.12 18.75 -1.90
C ASP A 96 0.43 18.45 -0.51
N MET A 97 -0.33 18.77 0.53
CA MET A 97 0.05 18.55 1.92
C MET A 97 -1.04 17.76 2.64
N GLY A 98 -0.66 16.86 3.54
CA GLY A 98 -1.60 16.11 4.37
C GLY A 98 -1.01 15.74 5.72
N GLU A 99 -1.85 15.33 6.66
CA GLU A 99 -1.41 14.82 7.96
C GLU A 99 -1.03 13.34 7.81
N LEU A 100 0.11 13.10 7.17
CA LEU A 100 0.64 11.77 6.90
C LEU A 100 2.17 11.77 6.99
N GLU A 101 2.70 10.66 7.50
CA GLU A 101 4.08 10.25 7.31
C GLU A 101 4.12 8.97 6.48
N TYR A 102 5.16 8.80 5.68
CA TYR A 102 5.31 7.62 4.84
C TYR A 102 6.79 7.27 4.65
N LEU A 103 7.06 5.99 4.40
CA LEU A 103 8.39 5.46 4.12
C LEU A 103 8.32 4.66 2.82
N LEU A 104 9.02 5.13 1.80
CA LEU A 104 9.09 4.45 0.50
C LEU A 104 10.36 3.60 0.42
N LEU A 105 10.20 2.32 0.13
CA LEU A 105 11.28 1.34 0.02
C LEU A 105 11.31 0.75 -1.39
N HIS A 106 12.51 0.36 -1.84
CA HIS A 106 12.65 -0.47 -3.03
C HIS A 106 12.29 -1.91 -2.67
N THR A 107 11.69 -2.68 -3.59
CA THR A 107 11.41 -4.12 -3.41
C THR A 107 12.60 -5.04 -3.72
N ASN A 108 13.78 -4.48 -4.03
CA ASN A 108 14.98 -5.26 -4.34
C ASN A 108 15.64 -5.67 -3.02
N PRO A 109 15.92 -6.96 -2.78
CA PRO A 109 16.44 -7.43 -1.50
C PRO A 109 17.73 -6.74 -1.03
N LEU A 110 18.65 -6.43 -1.95
CA LEU A 110 19.89 -5.73 -1.60
C LEU A 110 19.61 -4.28 -1.17
N SER A 111 18.71 -3.59 -1.89
CA SER A 111 18.31 -2.23 -1.53
C SER A 111 17.54 -2.18 -0.21
N VAL A 112 16.71 -3.19 0.09
CA VAL A 112 16.03 -3.33 1.39
C VAL A 112 17.05 -3.53 2.50
N PHE A 113 18.01 -4.44 2.32
CA PHE A 113 19.05 -4.71 3.31
C PHE A 113 19.92 -3.48 3.61
N GLU A 114 20.31 -2.72 2.59
CA GLU A 114 21.08 -1.49 2.83
C GLU A 114 20.25 -0.43 3.55
N ARG A 115 18.95 -0.33 3.26
CA ARG A 115 18.04 0.55 3.99
C ARG A 115 17.76 0.10 5.41
N SER A 116 17.64 -1.19 5.68
CA SER A 116 17.26 -1.70 7.00
C SER A 116 18.24 -1.24 8.08
N LYS A 117 19.50 -0.99 7.72
CA LYS A 117 20.53 -0.39 8.59
C LYS A 117 20.18 0.99 9.14
N THR A 118 19.34 1.77 8.46
CA THR A 118 18.96 3.12 8.90
C THR A 118 17.53 3.20 9.43
N ILE A 119 16.66 2.26 9.06
CA ILE A 119 15.24 2.28 9.45
C ILE A 119 14.92 1.30 10.59
N SER A 120 15.63 0.17 10.68
CA SER A 120 15.43 -0.85 11.73
C SER A 120 16.42 -0.70 12.87
N ASN A 121 16.10 -1.29 14.02
CA ASN A 121 17.09 -1.54 15.08
C ASN A 121 17.82 -2.87 14.89
N ASP A 122 17.16 -3.86 14.29
CA ASP A 122 17.76 -5.13 13.88
C ASP A 122 17.54 -5.34 12.37
N PRO A 123 18.55 -5.00 11.53
CA PRO A 123 18.48 -5.16 10.09
C PRO A 123 18.14 -6.57 9.58
N SER A 124 18.28 -7.60 10.43
CA SER A 124 17.97 -8.99 10.08
C SER A 124 16.46 -9.28 10.02
N ASP A 125 15.62 -8.46 10.66
CA ASP A 125 14.16 -8.60 10.65
C ASP A 125 13.53 -8.29 9.28
N PHE A 126 14.29 -7.64 8.40
CA PHE A 126 13.91 -7.31 7.02
C PHE A 126 14.34 -8.36 5.98
N ARG A 127 14.85 -9.52 6.41
CA ARG A 127 15.36 -10.58 5.53
C ARG A 127 14.34 -11.66 5.19
#